data_AF-A0A081AZU5-F1
#
_entry.id   AF-A0A081AZU5-F1
#
_cell.length_a   1.000
_cell.length_b   1.000
_cell.length_c   1.000
_cell.angle_alpha   90.00
_cell.angle_beta   90.00
_cell.angle_gamma   90.00
#
_symmetry.space_group_name_H-M   'P 1'
#
loop_
_entity.id
_entity.type
_entity.pdbx_description
1 polymer ?
#
loop_
_entity_poly.entity_id
_entity_poly.type
_entity_poly.pdbx_seq_one_letter_code
_entity_poly.pdbx_strand_id
1 'polypeptide(L)'
;MLLVLMKLWSKPRMSTTELELEIHSAYMDRTEFSSPDVLEVAVVLSRADLTFLYLNFADVLDSDQNTEPLALTNIGFVVSTLICGRSLCASIGTDIEIPLIERQGHVRKLCLAFDSSFHTFTGVCAALASGASFGRLALWVDVDEQANLQVVQDECWSWLAYALWSKGSGCSVRELAIGGIGLSRSGLSIFKAAFQQNYPEPDLMRNVEYGLITIPEGVEVKPRAWMENDSMGLMLTHECRCRARYNNATKNVDFILPGFGICTTKADNRSKFVPDATADLSDEVVAHIPNLGSLELDLSQVESGDVLDALLKLIGGDVRSLTLSIQEGWLGVGNQRVKVDLSELAPCVPHLEELHLQNVTIFVAKHNELLRRWGLKTLEMYEADDADSLDTCLRLLVDKTLRSTRELSELEISVGQLERLNPLARGLMNAISGHIGEFLSVAKDEFPSASKAVMISVVNDCHSPQSSLQYIDASILTLIFEFAARAQQRSAWLLNSNPRKRKLHFCGWNSSPSFMYFE
;
A
#
# COMPACT_ATOMS: atom_id res chain seq x y z
N MET A 1 14.32 -12.40 -18.42
CA MET A 1 14.80 -11.01 -18.56
C MET A 1 16.00 -10.90 -19.51
N LEU A 2 17.05 -11.72 -19.35
CA LEU A 2 18.26 -11.72 -20.19
C LEU A 2 18.02 -11.80 -21.72
N LEU A 3 17.08 -12.62 -22.20
CA LEU A 3 16.80 -12.77 -23.64
C LEU A 3 16.11 -11.54 -24.29
N VAL A 4 15.42 -10.70 -23.50
CA VAL A 4 14.79 -9.45 -23.97
C VAL A 4 15.81 -8.31 -23.93
N LEU A 5 16.64 -8.26 -22.87
CA LEU A 5 17.76 -7.32 -22.74
C LEU A 5 18.85 -7.54 -23.80
N MET A 6 19.18 -8.79 -24.14
CA MET A 6 20.16 -9.11 -25.21
C MET A 6 19.68 -8.70 -26.61
N LYS A 7 18.37 -8.68 -26.88
CA LYS A 7 17.83 -8.14 -28.15
C LYS A 7 17.95 -6.62 -28.20
N LEU A 8 17.73 -5.93 -27.08
CA LEU A 8 17.88 -4.48 -26.95
C LEU A 8 19.33 -4.02 -27.12
N TRP A 9 20.31 -4.78 -26.61
CA TRP A 9 21.75 -4.48 -26.73
C TRP A 9 22.31 -4.56 -28.17
N SER A 10 21.63 -5.26 -29.09
CA SER A 10 22.19 -5.60 -30.40
C SER A 10 21.97 -4.57 -31.52
N LYS A 11 21.32 -3.42 -31.28
CA LYS A 11 20.96 -2.49 -32.36
C LYS A 11 21.27 -1.02 -32.07
N PRO A 12 22.02 -0.33 -32.95
CA PRO A 12 22.26 1.10 -32.83
C PRO A 12 21.01 1.90 -33.24
N ARG A 13 20.77 3.01 -32.53
CA ARG A 13 19.87 4.14 -32.85
C ARG A 13 18.91 3.88 -34.03
N MET A 14 17.71 3.39 -33.74
CA MET A 14 16.61 3.34 -34.73
C MET A 14 15.44 4.24 -34.29
N SER A 15 14.81 4.84 -35.30
CA SER A 15 13.69 5.77 -35.20
C SER A 15 12.50 5.17 -34.45
N THR A 16 11.77 6.04 -33.78
CA THR A 16 10.65 5.86 -32.83
C THR A 16 9.40 5.11 -33.35
N THR A 17 9.50 4.30 -34.39
CA THR A 17 8.32 3.71 -35.07
C THR A 17 8.29 2.18 -35.13
N GLU A 18 9.25 1.43 -34.56
CA GLU A 18 9.30 -0.05 -34.79
C GLU A 18 9.51 -0.93 -33.54
N LEU A 19 9.12 -0.49 -32.33
CA LEU A 19 9.23 -1.35 -31.14
C LEU A 19 7.98 -1.31 -30.25
N GLU A 20 6.92 -1.96 -30.70
CA GLU A 20 5.88 -2.51 -29.82
C GLU A 20 6.43 -3.81 -29.19
N LEU A 21 7.34 -3.70 -28.23
CA LEU A 21 7.66 -4.82 -27.34
C LEU A 21 6.70 -4.76 -26.15
N GLU A 22 5.74 -5.67 -26.09
CA GLU A 22 4.76 -5.76 -24.99
C GLU A 22 5.42 -6.33 -23.72
N ILE A 23 6.21 -5.51 -23.03
CA ILE A 23 6.68 -5.84 -21.68
C ILE A 23 5.50 -5.69 -20.73
N HIS A 24 4.94 -6.82 -20.29
CA HIS A 24 3.80 -6.81 -19.37
C HIS A 24 4.23 -6.72 -17.89
N SER A 25 5.41 -7.24 -17.53
CA SER A 25 5.92 -7.25 -16.16
C SER A 25 7.42 -7.06 -16.11
N ALA A 26 7.92 -6.33 -15.10
CA ALA A 26 9.35 -6.11 -14.88
C ALA A 26 9.71 -6.32 -13.40
N TYR A 27 10.88 -6.92 -13.15
CA TYR A 27 11.40 -7.23 -11.83
C TYR A 27 12.85 -6.75 -11.75
N MET A 28 13.12 -5.78 -10.90
CA MET A 28 14.46 -5.28 -10.57
C MET A 28 14.80 -5.77 -9.18
N ASP A 29 15.29 -7.01 -9.10
CA ASP A 29 15.70 -7.66 -7.85
C ASP A 29 17.23 -7.72 -7.78
N ARG A 30 17.82 -7.44 -6.61
CA ARG A 30 19.29 -7.38 -6.42
C ARG A 30 20.02 -6.53 -7.47
N THR A 31 19.47 -5.36 -7.76
CA THR A 31 20.00 -4.51 -8.83
C THR A 31 21.27 -3.79 -8.38
N GLU A 32 22.32 -3.86 -9.19
CA GLU A 32 23.55 -3.09 -8.98
C GLU A 32 23.33 -1.63 -9.43
N PHE A 33 22.85 -0.80 -8.50
CA PHE A 33 22.52 0.60 -8.82
C PHE A 33 23.75 1.48 -9.08
N SER A 34 24.98 1.05 -8.76
CA SER A 34 26.20 1.73 -9.19
C SER A 34 26.44 1.61 -10.71
N SER A 35 25.84 0.64 -11.39
CA SER A 35 26.02 0.45 -12.84
C SER A 35 25.28 1.53 -13.65
N PRO A 36 25.91 2.15 -14.67
CA PRO A 36 25.22 3.09 -15.56
C PRO A 36 24.11 2.45 -16.39
N ASP A 37 24.15 1.13 -16.60
CA ASP A 37 23.15 0.38 -17.37
C ASP A 37 21.76 0.49 -16.75
N VAL A 38 21.66 0.72 -15.43
CA VAL A 38 20.39 0.87 -14.73
C VAL A 38 19.59 2.07 -15.24
N LEU A 39 20.27 3.11 -15.71
CA LEU A 39 19.65 4.29 -16.29
C LEU A 39 18.96 3.92 -17.61
N GLU A 40 19.65 3.18 -18.48
CA GLU A 40 19.09 2.69 -19.75
C GLU A 40 17.88 1.78 -19.53
N VAL A 41 17.95 0.89 -18.53
CA VAL A 41 16.83 0.03 -18.15
C VAL A 41 15.62 0.87 -17.72
N ALA A 42 15.82 1.88 -16.88
CA ALA A 42 14.75 2.79 -16.49
C ALA A 42 14.14 3.53 -17.69
N VAL A 43 14.98 3.96 -18.66
CA VAL A 43 14.49 4.57 -19.91
C VAL A 43 13.57 3.62 -20.66
N VAL A 44 13.98 2.37 -20.85
CA VAL A 44 13.18 1.38 -21.58
C VAL A 44 11.85 1.11 -20.86
N LEU A 45 11.90 0.91 -19.55
CA LEU A 45 10.70 0.63 -18.74
C LEU A 45 9.73 1.83 -18.65
N SER A 46 10.23 3.06 -18.77
CA SER A 46 9.38 4.26 -18.80
C SER A 46 8.52 4.37 -20.07
N ARG A 47 8.91 3.68 -21.14
CA ARG A 47 8.20 3.67 -22.42
C ARG A 47 7.22 2.51 -22.55
N ALA A 48 7.24 1.56 -21.60
CA ALA A 48 6.39 0.37 -21.62
C ALA A 48 5.14 0.52 -20.75
N ASP A 49 4.02 -0.05 -21.21
CA ASP A 49 2.82 -0.27 -20.41
C ASP A 49 2.97 -1.54 -19.57
N LEU A 50 3.26 -1.37 -18.28
CA LEU A 50 3.48 -2.45 -17.33
C LEU A 50 2.20 -2.78 -16.57
N THR A 51 1.82 -4.06 -16.58
CA THR A 51 0.84 -4.59 -15.64
C THR A 51 1.41 -4.71 -14.23
N PHE A 52 2.71 -4.96 -14.10
CA PHE A 52 3.39 -5.16 -12.83
C PHE A 52 4.85 -4.68 -12.88
N LEU A 53 5.26 -3.90 -11.90
CA LEU A 53 6.64 -3.48 -11.68
C LEU A 53 7.05 -3.78 -10.24
N TYR A 54 8.16 -4.50 -10.08
CA TYR A 54 8.76 -4.78 -8.78
C TYR A 54 10.16 -4.18 -8.71
N LEU A 55 10.42 -3.38 -7.69
CA LEU A 55 11.74 -2.79 -7.40
C LEU A 55 12.18 -3.22 -6.00
N ASN A 56 13.32 -3.88 -5.90
CA ASN A 56 13.95 -4.24 -4.64
C ASN A 56 15.15 -3.34 -4.36
N PHE A 57 15.12 -2.68 -3.21
CA PHE A 57 16.21 -1.86 -2.69
C PHE A 57 16.91 -2.49 -1.48
N ALA A 58 16.52 -3.71 -1.07
CA ALA A 58 16.96 -4.31 0.18
C ALA A 58 18.43 -4.80 0.23
N ASP A 59 19.08 -4.93 -0.93
CA ASP A 59 20.48 -5.41 -1.00
C ASP A 59 21.45 -4.27 -1.39
N VAL A 60 21.02 -2.99 -1.32
CA VAL A 60 21.84 -1.85 -1.76
C VAL A 60 22.95 -1.51 -0.76
N LEU A 61 22.81 -1.92 0.51
CA LEU A 61 23.70 -1.51 1.61
C LEU A 61 24.60 -2.60 2.20
N ASP A 62 24.61 -3.82 1.64
CA ASP A 62 25.35 -4.96 2.20
C ASP A 62 26.88 -4.86 2.07
N SER A 63 27.42 -3.79 1.46
CA SER A 63 28.85 -3.50 1.40
C SER A 63 29.22 -2.28 2.26
N ASP A 64 29.77 -2.53 3.45
CA ASP A 64 30.67 -1.64 4.20
C ASP A 64 30.49 -0.11 4.01
N GLN A 65 29.61 0.50 4.82
CA GLN A 65 29.61 1.92 5.24
C GLN A 65 29.76 3.06 4.21
N ASN A 66 29.81 2.79 2.91
CA ASN A 66 29.92 3.82 1.87
C ASN A 66 28.92 3.48 0.78
N THR A 67 27.66 3.90 0.95
CA THR A 67 26.76 3.97 -0.21
C THR A 67 27.40 4.94 -1.19
N GLU A 68 27.88 4.45 -2.34
CA GLU A 68 28.47 5.32 -3.35
C GLU A 68 27.41 6.36 -3.76
N PRO A 69 27.71 7.67 -3.72
CA PRO A 69 26.79 8.73 -4.15
C PRO A 69 26.20 8.49 -5.55
N LEU A 70 26.92 7.76 -6.40
CA LEU A 70 26.48 7.30 -7.71
C LEU A 70 25.28 6.35 -7.63
N ALA A 71 25.28 5.36 -6.74
CA ALA A 71 24.17 4.43 -6.55
C ALA A 71 22.90 5.15 -6.10
N LEU A 72 23.02 6.06 -5.12
CA LEU A 72 21.89 6.89 -4.66
C LEU A 72 21.37 7.82 -5.78
N THR A 73 22.27 8.36 -6.59
CA THR A 73 21.91 9.19 -7.75
C THR A 73 21.10 8.38 -8.77
N ASN A 74 21.59 7.19 -9.09
CA ASN A 74 20.93 6.29 -10.04
C ASN A 74 19.59 5.79 -9.51
N ILE A 75 19.48 5.45 -8.22
CA ILE A 75 18.21 5.13 -7.56
C ILE A 75 17.24 6.30 -7.70
N GLY A 76 17.66 7.53 -7.38
CA GLY A 76 16.81 8.70 -7.49
C GLY A 76 16.34 8.96 -8.92
N PHE A 77 17.19 8.71 -9.93
CA PHE A 77 16.80 8.74 -11.34
C PHE A 77 15.76 7.67 -11.68
N VAL A 78 16.00 6.41 -11.29
CA VAL A 78 15.09 5.28 -11.53
C VAL A 78 13.72 5.57 -10.91
N VAL A 79 13.72 6.02 -9.65
CA VAL A 79 12.50 6.31 -8.88
C VAL A 79 11.75 7.49 -9.50
N SER A 80 12.41 8.62 -9.77
CA SER A 80 11.76 9.79 -10.37
C SER A 80 11.18 9.46 -11.76
N THR A 81 11.94 8.73 -12.59
CA THR A 81 11.51 8.35 -13.93
C THR A 81 10.36 7.34 -13.92
N LEU A 82 10.44 6.28 -13.11
CA LEU A 82 9.45 5.21 -13.15
C LEU A 82 8.19 5.49 -12.33
N ILE A 83 8.30 6.25 -11.23
CA ILE A 83 7.19 6.54 -10.30
C ILE A 83 6.57 7.92 -10.57
N CYS A 84 7.39 8.98 -10.67
CA CYS A 84 6.87 10.34 -10.95
C CYS A 84 6.56 10.55 -12.43
N GLY A 85 7.06 9.65 -13.27
CA GLY A 85 6.94 9.76 -14.71
C GLY A 85 7.86 10.80 -15.34
N ARG A 86 8.84 11.34 -14.61
CA ARG A 86 9.80 12.32 -15.14
C ARG A 86 11.13 12.32 -14.41
N SER A 87 12.22 12.45 -15.16
CA SER A 87 13.53 12.76 -14.58
C SER A 87 13.61 14.25 -14.21
N LEU A 88 14.06 14.55 -13.00
CA LEU A 88 14.15 15.92 -12.47
C LEU A 88 15.58 16.46 -12.36
N CYS A 89 16.57 15.57 -12.46
CA CYS A 89 17.96 15.90 -12.19
C CYS A 89 18.89 15.23 -13.20
N ALA A 90 19.95 15.94 -13.55
CA ALA A 90 21.13 15.40 -14.19
C ALA A 90 22.27 15.30 -13.16
N SER A 91 23.06 14.23 -13.24
CA SER A 91 24.26 14.07 -12.41
C SER A 91 25.35 15.05 -12.85
N ILE A 92 25.96 15.75 -11.90
CA ILE A 92 27.11 16.62 -12.15
C ILE A 92 28.39 15.81 -11.91
N GLY A 93 29.31 15.80 -12.88
CA GLY A 93 30.63 15.19 -12.74
C GLY A 93 30.77 13.75 -13.24
N THR A 94 29.74 13.20 -13.89
CA THR A 94 29.81 11.93 -14.62
C THR A 94 29.75 12.18 -16.12
N ASP A 95 30.56 11.48 -16.92
CA ASP A 95 30.52 11.52 -18.41
C ASP A 95 29.22 10.91 -19.01
N ILE A 96 28.27 10.53 -18.16
CA ILE A 96 27.01 9.88 -18.53
C ILE A 96 25.93 10.96 -18.68
N GLU A 97 25.48 11.21 -19.91
CA GLU A 97 24.30 12.04 -20.17
C GLU A 97 23.04 11.33 -19.67
N ILE A 98 22.46 11.81 -18.57
CA ILE A 98 21.17 11.33 -18.08
C ILE A 98 20.05 11.86 -19.00
N PRO A 99 19.32 11.01 -19.72
CA PRO A 99 18.27 11.46 -20.62
C PRO A 99 17.09 12.04 -19.86
N LEU A 100 16.64 13.22 -20.28
CA LEU A 100 15.38 13.81 -19.84
C LEU A 100 14.23 13.05 -20.47
N ILE A 101 13.46 12.37 -19.62
CA ILE A 101 12.40 11.48 -20.06
C ILE A 101 11.12 11.85 -19.34
N GLU A 102 10.07 12.03 -20.13
CA GLU A 102 8.70 11.90 -19.66
C GLU A 102 8.22 10.48 -19.96
N ARG A 103 7.65 9.82 -18.94
CA ARG A 103 7.13 8.47 -19.03
C ARG A 103 5.94 8.44 -19.98
N GLN A 104 5.99 7.53 -20.96
CA GLN A 104 4.94 7.38 -21.97
C GLN A 104 4.00 6.21 -21.66
N GLY A 105 4.49 5.19 -20.94
CA GLY A 105 3.70 4.03 -20.54
C GLY A 105 3.11 4.14 -19.13
N HIS A 106 2.24 3.21 -18.77
CA HIS A 106 1.55 3.17 -17.48
C HIS A 106 2.05 2.02 -16.61
N VAL A 107 1.86 2.11 -15.29
CA VAL A 107 2.10 1.00 -14.35
C VAL A 107 0.80 0.71 -13.61
N ARG A 108 0.26 -0.51 -13.75
CA ARG A 108 -0.96 -0.89 -13.01
C ARG A 108 -0.67 -1.30 -11.57
N LYS A 109 0.38 -2.08 -11.34
CA LYS A 109 0.77 -2.58 -10.01
C LYS A 109 2.24 -2.26 -9.75
N LEU A 110 2.52 -1.60 -8.63
CA LEU A 110 3.86 -1.29 -8.17
C LEU A 110 4.12 -1.98 -6.82
N CYS A 111 5.18 -2.77 -6.75
CA CYS A 111 5.66 -3.40 -5.52
C CYS A 111 7.08 -2.93 -5.23
N LEU A 112 7.31 -2.45 -4.01
CA LEU A 112 8.58 -1.87 -3.57
C LEU A 112 9.01 -2.59 -2.30
N ALA A 113 10.24 -3.10 -2.30
CA ALA A 113 10.87 -3.69 -1.12
C ALA A 113 12.06 -2.84 -0.71
N PHE A 114 12.19 -2.58 0.58
CA PHE A 114 13.25 -1.80 1.19
C PHE A 114 13.93 -2.62 2.27
N ASP A 115 15.22 -2.40 2.46
CA ASP A 115 15.94 -2.74 3.69
C ASP A 115 15.72 -1.65 4.74
N SER A 116 16.47 -1.73 5.83
CA SER A 116 16.57 -0.68 6.84
C SER A 116 17.20 0.63 6.31
N SER A 117 17.58 0.74 5.03
CA SER A 117 18.04 1.99 4.41
C SER A 117 16.92 3.00 4.30
N PHE A 118 16.87 3.91 5.27
CA PHE A 118 15.86 4.95 5.31
C PHE A 118 15.95 5.92 4.11
N HIS A 119 17.14 6.12 3.52
CA HIS A 119 17.34 7.10 2.45
C HIS A 119 16.55 6.79 1.18
N THR A 120 16.60 5.54 0.70
CA THR A 120 15.86 5.13 -0.50
C THR A 120 14.35 5.22 -0.28
N PHE A 121 13.90 4.85 0.93
CA PHE A 121 12.50 4.97 1.32
C PHE A 121 12.00 6.42 1.22
N THR A 122 12.76 7.39 1.74
CA THR A 122 12.38 8.81 1.65
C THR A 122 12.29 9.33 0.21
N GLY A 123 13.21 8.90 -0.66
CA GLY A 123 13.21 9.26 -2.08
C GLY A 123 11.98 8.74 -2.81
N VAL A 124 11.57 7.50 -2.51
CA VAL A 124 10.36 6.89 -3.05
C VAL A 124 9.09 7.56 -2.52
N CYS A 125 9.00 7.84 -1.22
CA CYS A 125 7.87 8.57 -0.65
C CYS A 125 7.75 9.98 -1.25
N ALA A 126 8.87 10.68 -1.46
CA ALA A 126 8.90 11.96 -2.17
C ALA A 126 8.37 11.83 -3.61
N ALA A 127 8.70 10.73 -4.28
CA ALA A 127 8.21 10.44 -5.63
C ALA A 127 6.71 10.16 -5.68
N LEU A 128 6.20 9.32 -4.78
CA LEU A 128 4.78 9.02 -4.66
C LEU A 128 3.95 10.29 -4.43
N ALA A 129 4.41 11.18 -3.54
CA ALA A 129 3.75 12.45 -3.23
C ALA A 129 3.55 13.35 -4.46
N SER A 130 4.41 13.22 -5.48
CA SER A 130 4.45 14.14 -6.62
C SER A 130 3.34 13.94 -7.67
N GLY A 131 2.46 12.94 -7.49
CA GLY A 131 1.35 12.68 -8.41
C GLY A 131 1.29 11.27 -8.99
N ALA A 132 1.88 10.27 -8.33
CA ALA A 132 1.90 8.92 -8.86
C ALA A 132 0.51 8.25 -8.77
N SER A 133 0.11 7.53 -9.82
CA SER A 133 -1.20 6.87 -9.88
C SER A 133 -1.05 5.39 -10.22
N PHE A 134 -1.53 4.51 -9.34
CA PHE A 134 -1.45 3.05 -9.51
C PHE A 134 -2.80 2.38 -9.21
N GLY A 135 -3.07 1.25 -9.86
CA GLY A 135 -4.17 0.38 -9.46
C GLY A 135 -3.89 -0.26 -8.09
N ARG A 136 -2.69 -0.82 -7.93
CA ARG A 136 -2.19 -1.37 -6.67
C ARG A 136 -0.80 -0.83 -6.35
N LEU A 137 -0.59 -0.41 -5.11
CA LEU A 137 0.71 -0.07 -4.54
C LEU A 137 0.98 -0.97 -3.34
N ALA A 138 2.19 -1.54 -3.28
CA ALA A 138 2.64 -2.32 -2.15
C ALA A 138 4.03 -1.89 -1.71
N LEU A 139 4.19 -1.64 -0.41
CA LEU A 139 5.41 -1.14 0.22
C LEU A 139 5.82 -2.10 1.33
N TRP A 140 6.96 -2.77 1.18
CA TRP A 140 7.52 -3.67 2.18
C TRP A 140 8.82 -3.12 2.72
N VAL A 141 8.94 -2.95 4.04
CA VAL A 141 10.18 -2.53 4.70
C VAL A 141 10.69 -3.66 5.57
N ASP A 142 11.84 -4.21 5.22
CA ASP A 142 12.53 -5.22 6.02
C ASP A 142 13.34 -4.52 7.12
N VAL A 143 12.79 -4.48 8.34
CA VAL A 143 13.44 -3.86 9.49
C VAL A 143 14.14 -4.94 10.29
N ASP A 144 15.48 -4.92 10.30
CA ASP A 144 16.29 -5.88 11.07
C ASP A 144 15.89 -5.86 12.57
N GLU A 145 15.44 -7.01 13.07
CA GLU A 145 14.94 -7.20 14.44
C GLU A 145 15.99 -6.90 15.52
N GLN A 146 17.27 -6.83 15.16
CA GLN A 146 18.39 -6.79 16.11
C GLN A 146 18.84 -5.38 16.51
N ALA A 147 18.39 -4.34 15.81
CA ALA A 147 18.72 -2.96 16.13
C ALA A 147 17.50 -2.21 16.71
N ASN A 148 17.74 -1.34 17.70
CA ASN A 148 16.74 -0.42 18.26
C ASN A 148 16.27 0.59 17.19
N LEU A 149 15.47 0.14 16.22
CA LEU A 149 15.05 0.88 15.03
C LEU A 149 13.67 1.53 15.19
N GLN A 150 13.16 1.67 16.42
CA GLN A 150 11.86 2.32 16.66
C GLN A 150 11.79 3.72 16.02
N VAL A 151 12.90 4.47 16.04
CA VAL A 151 13.00 5.78 15.39
C VAL A 151 12.81 5.66 13.87
N VAL A 152 13.47 4.70 13.21
CA VAL A 152 13.33 4.47 11.76
C VAL A 152 11.92 4.04 11.41
N GLN A 153 11.30 3.15 12.21
CA GLN A 153 9.91 2.75 12.03
C GLN A 153 8.94 3.93 12.17
N ASP A 154 9.15 4.78 13.17
CA ASP A 154 8.33 5.97 13.41
C ASP A 154 8.50 7.00 12.27
N GLU A 155 9.71 7.18 11.76
CA GLU A 155 10.00 8.03 10.61
C GLU A 155 9.39 7.47 9.30
N CYS A 156 9.31 6.14 9.13
CA CYS A 156 8.59 5.55 8.00
C CYS A 156 7.12 5.99 7.98
N TRP A 157 6.46 6.01 9.14
CA TRP A 157 5.07 6.49 9.24
C TRP A 157 4.92 7.96 8.89
N SER A 158 5.90 8.80 9.21
CA SER A 158 5.87 10.23 8.87
C SER A 158 5.95 10.46 7.35
N TRP A 159 6.82 9.71 6.67
CA TRP A 159 6.95 9.75 5.22
C TRP A 159 5.76 9.14 4.49
N LEU A 160 5.16 8.07 5.03
CA LEU A 160 3.91 7.52 4.50
C LEU A 160 2.77 8.52 4.64
N ALA A 161 2.63 9.18 5.80
CA ALA A 161 1.66 10.25 6.01
C ALA A 161 1.82 11.35 4.96
N TYR A 162 3.06 11.82 4.74
CA TYR A 162 3.35 12.80 3.70
C TYR A 162 3.02 12.29 2.29
N ALA A 163 3.49 11.09 1.94
CA ALA A 163 3.43 10.58 0.58
C ALA A 163 2.02 10.19 0.12
N LEU A 164 1.19 9.67 1.02
CA LEU A 164 -0.08 9.06 0.66
C LEU A 164 -1.27 9.90 1.12
N TRP A 165 -1.17 10.54 2.28
CA TRP A 165 -2.34 11.13 2.95
C TRP A 165 -2.31 12.65 3.07
N SER A 166 -1.17 13.28 2.90
CA SER A 166 -1.06 14.72 3.08
C SER A 166 -1.82 15.50 2.00
N LYS A 167 -2.26 16.73 2.34
CA LYS A 167 -3.00 17.59 1.41
C LYS A 167 -2.22 17.94 0.14
N GLY A 168 -0.88 17.91 0.21
CA GLY A 168 0.00 18.18 -0.92
C GLY A 168 0.29 16.94 -1.76
N SER A 169 -0.13 15.75 -1.34
CA SER A 169 0.08 14.53 -2.10
C SER A 169 -0.87 14.46 -3.29
N GLY A 170 -0.31 14.21 -4.47
CA GLY A 170 -1.07 13.83 -5.66
C GLY A 170 -1.21 12.32 -5.84
N CYS A 171 -0.81 11.50 -4.86
CA CYS A 171 -0.83 10.05 -4.98
C CYS A 171 -2.27 9.51 -5.08
N SER A 172 -2.54 8.63 -6.05
CA SER A 172 -3.84 7.97 -6.21
C SER A 172 -3.67 6.46 -6.34
N VAL A 173 -4.29 5.72 -5.41
CA VAL A 173 -4.18 4.26 -5.33
C VAL A 173 -5.53 3.66 -4.96
N ARG A 174 -5.91 2.55 -5.61
CA ARG A 174 -7.14 1.80 -5.26
C ARG A 174 -6.91 0.69 -4.25
N GLU A 175 -5.79 0.00 -4.37
CA GLU A 175 -5.36 -1.10 -3.48
C GLU A 175 -3.99 -0.74 -2.88
N LEU A 176 -3.93 -0.55 -1.56
CA LEU A 176 -2.70 -0.20 -0.85
C LEU A 176 -2.30 -1.32 0.11
N ALA A 177 -1.07 -1.79 0.00
CA ALA A 177 -0.48 -2.73 0.95
C ALA A 177 0.78 -2.12 1.59
N ILE A 178 0.87 -2.14 2.91
CA ILE A 178 2.01 -1.65 3.69
C ILE A 178 2.44 -2.78 4.64
N GLY A 179 3.71 -3.14 4.63
CA GLY A 179 4.20 -4.25 5.45
C GLY A 179 5.60 -4.05 6.03
N GLY A 180 5.89 -4.79 7.11
CA GLY A 180 7.18 -4.86 7.80
C GLY A 180 7.49 -3.69 8.76
N ILE A 181 6.59 -2.70 8.86
CA ILE A 181 6.76 -1.53 9.74
C ILE A 181 5.98 -1.75 11.05
N GLY A 182 6.62 -1.46 12.19
CA GLY A 182 5.98 -1.51 13.50
C GLY A 182 5.14 -0.26 13.77
N LEU A 183 4.03 -0.41 14.49
CA LEU A 183 3.13 0.69 14.85
C LEU A 183 3.17 0.98 16.35
N SER A 184 3.70 2.14 16.71
CA SER A 184 3.79 2.65 18.08
C SER A 184 2.97 3.94 18.25
N ARG A 185 2.76 4.36 19.50
CA ARG A 185 2.13 5.64 19.83
C ARG A 185 2.98 6.83 19.36
N SER A 186 4.30 6.72 19.41
CA SER A 186 5.21 7.75 18.88
C SER A 186 5.11 7.84 17.35
N GLY A 187 5.12 6.70 16.65
CA GLY A 187 4.90 6.62 15.21
C GLY A 187 3.56 7.24 14.79
N LEU A 188 2.48 6.93 15.51
CA LEU A 188 1.16 7.55 15.27
C LEU A 188 1.16 9.07 15.53
N SER A 189 1.88 9.53 16.55
CA SER A 189 1.99 10.96 16.86
C SER A 189 2.72 11.71 15.74
N ILE A 190 3.82 11.15 15.23
CA ILE A 190 4.60 11.75 14.14
C ILE A 190 3.81 11.66 12.82
N PHE A 191 3.10 10.56 12.57
CA PHE A 191 2.16 10.45 11.45
C PHE A 191 1.17 11.62 11.44
N LYS A 192 0.49 11.88 12.56
CA LYS A 192 -0.48 12.98 12.69
C LYS A 192 0.17 14.33 12.46
N ALA A 193 1.34 14.57 13.03
CA ALA A 193 2.06 15.83 12.88
C ALA A 193 2.49 16.05 11.41
N ALA A 194 3.01 15.02 10.74
CA ALA A 194 3.41 15.09 9.33
C ALA A 194 2.23 15.32 8.40
N PHE A 195 1.11 14.64 8.67
CA PHE A 195 -0.17 14.83 7.97
C PHE A 195 -0.69 16.28 8.10
N GLN A 196 -0.69 16.82 9.33
CA GLN A 196 -1.16 18.19 9.60
C GLN A 196 -0.26 19.27 8.98
N GLN A 197 1.05 19.10 9.10
CA GLN A 197 2.04 20.08 8.61
C GLN A 197 2.34 19.92 7.11
N ASN A 198 1.81 18.85 6.48
CA ASN A 198 2.06 18.53 5.07
C ASN A 198 3.58 18.45 4.78
N TYR A 199 4.35 17.86 5.70
CA TYR A 199 5.81 17.70 5.64
C TYR A 199 6.25 16.51 6.50
N PRO A 200 7.19 15.65 6.03
CA PRO A 200 7.54 14.38 6.70
C PRO A 200 8.37 14.54 7.97
N GLU A 201 9.08 15.66 8.15
CA GLU A 201 9.78 16.01 9.40
C GLU A 201 9.08 17.18 10.11
N PRO A 202 8.00 16.90 10.85
CA PRO A 202 7.28 17.94 11.56
C PRO A 202 8.11 18.45 12.75
N ASP A 203 8.25 19.77 12.85
CA ASP A 203 8.95 20.43 13.94
C ASP A 203 7.90 20.90 14.96
N LEU A 204 8.07 20.45 16.20
CA LEU A 204 7.22 20.80 17.32
C LEU A 204 7.68 22.08 18.02
N MET A 205 8.89 22.58 17.73
CA MET A 205 9.55 23.70 18.40
C MET A 205 9.26 25.07 17.76
N ARG A 206 8.42 25.13 16.72
CA ARG A 206 7.91 26.36 16.05
C ARG A 206 8.97 27.34 15.51
N ASN A 207 10.21 26.90 15.30
CA ASN A 207 11.29 27.74 14.73
C ASN A 207 11.39 27.64 13.20
N VAL A 208 10.44 26.94 12.58
CA VAL A 208 10.41 26.69 11.15
C VAL A 208 9.10 27.16 10.55
N GLU A 209 9.17 27.53 9.28
CA GLU A 209 8.00 27.87 8.47
C GLU A 209 7.85 26.83 7.36
N TYR A 210 6.63 26.34 7.16
CA TYR A 210 6.31 25.41 6.09
C TYR A 210 5.71 26.16 4.91
N GLY A 211 6.02 25.68 3.70
CA GLY A 211 5.62 26.37 2.48
C GLY A 211 6.00 25.64 1.22
N LEU A 212 6.06 26.38 0.13
CA LEU A 212 6.52 25.92 -1.18
C LEU A 212 7.74 26.73 -1.58
N ILE A 213 8.76 26.05 -2.11
CA ILE A 213 9.90 26.70 -2.75
C ILE A 213 9.81 26.47 -4.25
N THR A 214 10.17 27.49 -5.02
CA THR A 214 10.43 27.34 -6.46
C THR A 214 11.93 27.46 -6.68
N ILE A 215 12.52 26.38 -7.21
CA ILE A 215 13.95 26.28 -7.49
C ILE A 215 14.12 26.31 -9.00
N PRO A 216 14.88 27.29 -9.54
CA PRO A 216 15.06 27.42 -10.97
C PRO A 216 15.92 26.29 -11.56
N GLU A 217 15.73 26.09 -12.86
CA GLU A 217 16.59 25.21 -13.67
C GLU A 217 18.08 25.60 -13.56
N GLY A 218 18.95 24.60 -13.59
CA GLY A 218 20.41 24.77 -13.55
C GLY A 218 20.98 24.99 -12.15
N VAL A 219 20.16 24.94 -11.10
CA VAL A 219 20.62 25.00 -9.72
C VAL A 219 21.15 23.64 -9.29
N GLU A 220 22.34 23.64 -8.69
CA GLU A 220 22.91 22.47 -8.02
C GLU A 220 22.22 22.26 -6.66
N VAL A 221 21.76 21.03 -6.44
CA VAL A 221 21.09 20.60 -5.21
C VAL A 221 21.82 19.39 -4.63
N LYS A 222 21.90 19.36 -3.30
CA LYS A 222 22.51 18.25 -2.56
C LYS A 222 21.44 17.56 -1.69
N PRO A 223 21.12 16.29 -1.97
CA PRO A 223 20.34 15.44 -1.07
C PRO A 223 21.01 15.37 0.31
N ARG A 224 20.21 15.47 1.37
CA ARG A 224 20.69 15.37 2.76
C ARG A 224 21.27 13.99 3.08
N ALA A 225 20.82 12.96 2.37
CA ALA A 225 21.34 11.60 2.48
C ALA A 225 22.82 11.48 2.09
N TRP A 226 23.38 12.45 1.36
CA TRP A 226 24.79 12.45 0.96
C TRP A 226 25.67 13.02 2.07
N MET A 227 26.84 12.43 2.27
CA MET A 227 27.78 12.87 3.30
C MET A 227 28.31 14.27 2.95
N GLU A 228 28.64 15.07 3.98
CA GLU A 228 29.10 16.46 3.79
C GLU A 228 30.33 16.56 2.85
N ASN A 229 31.18 15.54 2.85
CA ASN A 229 32.41 15.47 2.05
C ASN A 229 32.22 15.00 0.59
N ASP A 230 31.00 14.59 0.19
CA ASP A 230 30.75 14.14 -1.17
C ASP A 230 30.77 15.31 -2.14
N SER A 231 31.62 15.22 -3.17
CA SER A 231 31.77 16.21 -4.24
C SER A 231 30.71 16.10 -5.35
N MET A 232 29.77 15.17 -5.20
CA MET A 232 28.69 14.96 -6.17
C MET A 232 27.55 15.93 -5.92
N GLY A 233 27.02 16.51 -6.99
CA GLY A 233 25.88 17.43 -6.99
C GLY A 233 24.84 16.98 -8.02
N LEU A 234 23.57 17.29 -7.78
CA LEU A 234 22.51 17.12 -8.79
C LEU A 234 22.22 18.47 -9.41
N MET A 235 22.19 18.56 -10.74
CA MET A 235 21.68 19.74 -11.42
C MET A 235 20.21 19.55 -11.70
N LEU A 236 19.37 20.48 -11.23
CA LEU A 236 17.97 20.52 -11.65
C LEU A 236 17.89 20.83 -13.14
N THR A 237 17.18 19.99 -13.87
CA THR A 237 17.05 20.11 -15.32
C THR A 237 15.85 20.94 -15.74
N HIS A 238 14.94 21.19 -14.81
CA HIS A 238 13.77 22.04 -14.97
C HIS A 238 13.49 22.78 -13.66
N GLU A 239 12.71 23.85 -13.73
CA GLU A 239 12.17 24.51 -12.54
C GLU A 239 11.35 23.50 -11.70
N CYS A 240 11.69 23.32 -10.42
CA CYS A 240 10.86 22.55 -9.48
C CYS A 240 10.11 23.49 -8.54
N ARG A 241 8.79 23.31 -8.46
CA ARG A 241 8.03 23.73 -7.29
C ARG A 241 7.88 22.57 -6.33
N CYS A 242 8.55 22.68 -5.20
CA CYS A 242 8.76 21.59 -4.25
C CYS A 242 8.21 22.00 -2.87
N ARG A 243 7.71 21.04 -2.08
CA ARG A 243 7.31 21.27 -0.68
C ARG A 243 8.55 21.56 0.17
N ALA A 244 8.47 22.55 1.07
CA ALA A 244 9.64 23.03 1.79
C ALA A 244 9.37 23.40 3.27
N ARG A 245 10.45 23.31 4.05
CA ARG A 245 10.60 23.78 5.43
C ARG A 245 11.74 24.78 5.48
N TYR A 246 11.44 26.02 5.86
CA TYR A 246 12.42 27.08 6.05
C TYR A 246 12.82 27.20 7.52
N ASN A 247 14.12 27.18 7.79
CA ASN A 247 14.66 27.36 9.14
C ASN A 247 15.05 28.82 9.37
N ASN A 248 14.35 29.48 10.30
CA ASN A 248 14.54 30.90 10.59
C ASN A 248 15.92 31.23 11.18
N ALA A 249 16.56 30.27 11.87
CA ALA A 249 17.85 30.45 12.52
C ALA A 249 19.03 30.30 11.54
N THR A 250 19.01 29.27 10.69
CA THR A 250 20.11 28.99 9.75
C THR A 250 19.94 29.65 8.39
N LYS A 251 18.72 30.11 8.06
CA LYS A 251 18.33 30.61 6.73
C LYS A 251 18.44 29.56 5.62
N ASN A 252 18.50 28.28 6.00
CA ASN A 252 18.45 27.16 5.08
C ASN A 252 16.99 26.79 4.77
N VAL A 253 16.76 26.31 3.56
CA VAL A 253 15.50 25.71 3.14
C VAL A 253 15.74 24.24 2.86
N ASP A 254 15.02 23.41 3.58
CA ASP A 254 14.90 21.99 3.31
C ASP A 254 13.70 21.77 2.40
N PHE A 255 13.87 21.10 1.28
CA PHE A 255 12.79 20.86 0.33
C PHE A 255 12.78 19.42 -0.14
N ILE A 256 11.60 18.94 -0.53
CA ILE A 256 11.37 17.56 -0.91
C ILE A 256 11.51 17.43 -2.42
N LEU A 257 12.50 16.66 -2.84
CA LEU A 257 12.79 16.39 -4.24
C LEU A 257 12.40 14.94 -4.58
N PRO A 258 11.45 14.74 -5.52
CA PRO A 258 11.00 13.41 -5.92
C PRO A 258 12.16 12.49 -6.36
N GLY A 259 12.25 11.30 -5.79
CA GLY A 259 13.34 10.34 -6.04
C GLY A 259 14.54 10.51 -5.10
N PHE A 260 14.76 11.69 -4.53
CA PHE A 260 15.97 12.00 -3.76
C PHE A 260 15.72 12.35 -2.29
N GLY A 261 14.45 12.52 -1.89
CA GLY A 261 14.07 12.79 -0.50
C GLY A 261 14.27 14.26 -0.15
N ILE A 262 14.81 14.55 1.04
CA ILE A 262 15.05 15.94 1.47
C ILE A 262 16.39 16.43 0.90
N CYS A 263 16.35 17.56 0.22
CA CYS A 263 17.50 18.32 -0.22
C CYS A 263 17.56 19.65 0.55
N THR A 264 18.76 20.19 0.74
CA THR A 264 18.96 21.46 1.45
C THR A 264 19.59 22.49 0.51
N THR A 265 19.04 23.70 0.51
CA THR A 265 19.61 24.85 -0.19
C THR A 265 19.55 26.10 0.69
N LYS A 266 20.27 27.16 0.31
CA LYS A 266 20.16 28.47 0.96
C LYS A 266 19.04 29.27 0.29
N ALA A 267 18.20 29.93 1.08
CA ALA A 267 17.25 30.89 0.53
C ALA A 267 18.03 32.10 0.00
N ASP A 268 18.20 32.17 -1.32
CA ASP A 268 18.84 33.29 -2.01
C ASP A 268 17.87 33.98 -2.97
N ASN A 269 18.32 35.01 -3.67
CA ASN A 269 17.46 35.76 -4.60
C ASN A 269 16.95 34.91 -5.78
N ARG A 270 17.51 33.72 -6.03
CA ARG A 270 17.11 32.83 -7.13
C ARG A 270 16.01 31.86 -6.71
N SER A 271 15.98 31.46 -5.44
CA SER A 271 15.01 30.49 -4.92
C SER A 271 13.95 31.17 -4.05
N LYS A 272 12.70 31.20 -4.51
CA LYS A 272 11.62 31.92 -3.82
C LYS A 272 10.81 30.98 -2.93
N PHE A 273 10.93 31.16 -1.62
CA PHE A 273 10.08 30.50 -0.63
C PHE A 273 8.76 31.28 -0.45
N VAL A 274 7.65 30.55 -0.42
CA VAL A 274 6.31 31.07 -0.17
C VAL A 274 5.74 30.29 1.01
N PRO A 275 5.58 30.92 2.19
CA PRO A 275 4.99 30.25 3.35
C PRO A 275 3.54 29.89 3.08
N ASP A 276 3.07 28.83 3.73
CA ASP A 276 1.66 28.47 3.69
C ASP A 276 0.81 29.58 4.32
N ALA A 277 -0.42 29.71 3.83
CA ALA A 277 -1.42 30.48 4.55
C ALA A 277 -1.61 29.83 5.93
N THR A 278 -1.62 30.65 6.99
CA THR A 278 -1.96 30.21 8.34
C THR A 278 -3.43 29.79 8.35
N ALA A 279 -3.69 28.54 8.00
CA ALA A 279 -5.01 27.95 8.17
C ALA A 279 -5.17 27.59 9.65
N ASP A 280 -6.31 27.94 10.24
CA ASP A 280 -6.69 27.43 11.55
C ASP A 280 -6.67 25.89 11.47
N LEU A 281 -5.72 25.29 12.18
CA LEU A 281 -5.56 23.85 12.27
C LEU A 281 -6.76 23.31 13.06
N SER A 282 -7.85 22.98 12.38
CA SER A 282 -8.96 22.24 12.98
C SER A 282 -8.53 20.79 13.21
N ASP A 283 -8.75 20.27 14.41
CA ASP A 283 -8.26 18.95 14.87
C ASP A 283 -8.91 17.72 14.20
N GLU A 284 -9.88 17.90 13.29
CA GLU A 284 -10.68 16.81 12.70
C GLU A 284 -10.56 16.72 11.16
N VAL A 285 -9.34 16.77 10.62
CA VAL A 285 -9.15 16.42 9.21
C VAL A 285 -8.91 14.91 9.11
N VAL A 286 -9.90 14.19 8.60
CA VAL A 286 -9.72 12.77 8.22
C VAL A 286 -8.82 12.72 6.98
N ALA A 287 -7.82 11.84 7.01
CA ALA A 287 -6.95 11.65 5.87
C ALA A 287 -7.67 10.85 4.80
N HIS A 288 -7.64 11.32 3.55
CA HIS A 288 -8.38 10.66 2.48
C HIS A 288 -7.48 10.47 1.27
N ILE A 289 -7.27 9.21 0.90
CA ILE A 289 -6.78 8.85 -0.43
C ILE A 289 -8.02 8.68 -1.30
N PRO A 290 -8.18 9.49 -2.36
CA PRO A 290 -9.33 9.37 -3.25
C PRO A 290 -9.43 7.96 -3.85
N ASN A 291 -10.56 7.29 -3.60
CA ASN A 291 -10.91 5.96 -4.12
C ASN A 291 -10.09 4.79 -3.58
N LEU A 292 -9.50 4.89 -2.38
CA LEU A 292 -8.89 3.72 -1.73
C LEU A 292 -9.97 2.70 -1.35
N GLY A 293 -10.04 1.60 -2.09
CA GLY A 293 -11.03 0.53 -1.89
C GLY A 293 -10.52 -0.61 -1.01
N SER A 294 -9.22 -0.91 -1.05
CA SER A 294 -8.60 -1.99 -0.29
C SER A 294 -7.33 -1.51 0.42
N LEU A 295 -7.21 -1.87 1.70
CA LEU A 295 -6.07 -1.58 2.56
C LEU A 295 -5.55 -2.87 3.20
N GLU A 296 -4.27 -3.16 3.03
CA GLU A 296 -3.57 -4.28 3.64
C GLU A 296 -2.45 -3.72 4.54
N LEU A 297 -2.49 -4.05 5.82
CA LEU A 297 -1.47 -3.71 6.81
C LEU A 297 -0.87 -5.01 7.36
N ASP A 298 0.38 -5.30 6.99
CA ASP A 298 1.16 -6.43 7.51
C ASP A 298 2.24 -5.92 8.46
N LEU A 299 1.85 -5.63 9.70
CA LEU A 299 2.68 -4.92 10.66
C LEU A 299 3.64 -5.90 11.36
N SER A 300 4.90 -5.49 11.54
CA SER A 300 5.87 -6.31 12.29
C SER A 300 5.53 -6.40 13.77
N GLN A 301 4.95 -5.33 14.33
CA GLN A 301 4.52 -5.23 15.73
C GLN A 301 3.52 -4.09 15.90
N VAL A 302 2.69 -4.14 16.93
CA VAL A 302 1.76 -3.05 17.28
C VAL A 302 1.74 -2.88 18.80
N GLU A 303 1.91 -1.65 19.28
CA GLU A 303 1.92 -1.33 20.71
C GLU A 303 0.60 -1.69 21.41
N SER A 304 -0.55 -1.35 20.80
CA SER A 304 -1.88 -1.71 21.31
C SER A 304 -2.98 -1.59 20.24
N GLY A 305 -4.13 -2.24 20.47
CA GLY A 305 -5.31 -2.12 19.62
C GLY A 305 -5.80 -0.67 19.46
N ASP A 306 -5.78 0.12 20.55
CA ASP A 306 -6.18 1.53 20.51
C ASP A 306 -5.33 2.37 19.53
N VAL A 307 -4.03 2.04 19.38
CA VAL A 307 -3.14 2.74 18.43
C VAL A 307 -3.52 2.39 16.99
N LEU A 308 -3.84 1.11 16.73
CA LEU A 308 -4.32 0.65 15.43
C LEU A 308 -5.66 1.30 15.07
N ASP A 309 -6.62 1.31 16.00
CA ASP A 309 -7.93 1.94 15.81
C ASP A 309 -7.78 3.43 15.53
N ALA A 310 -6.90 4.12 16.26
CA ALA A 310 -6.63 5.52 16.05
C ALA A 310 -5.96 5.82 14.69
N LEU A 311 -5.13 4.91 14.16
CA LEU A 311 -4.60 5.01 12.80
C LEU A 311 -5.71 4.80 11.77
N LEU A 312 -6.49 3.72 11.89
CA LEU A 312 -7.59 3.39 10.97
C LEU A 312 -8.66 4.47 10.95
N LYS A 313 -8.92 5.14 12.08
CA LYS A 313 -9.80 6.32 12.13
C LYS A 313 -9.32 7.45 11.22
N LEU A 314 -8.02 7.58 11.01
CA LEU A 314 -7.44 8.59 10.12
C LEU A 314 -7.51 8.16 8.65
N ILE A 315 -7.25 6.88 8.35
CA ILE A 315 -6.99 6.43 6.96
C ILE A 315 -8.07 5.51 6.36
N GLY A 316 -9.02 5.03 7.16
CA GLY A 316 -9.92 3.92 6.82
C GLY A 316 -11.31 4.32 6.29
N GLY A 317 -11.60 5.62 6.16
CA GLY A 317 -12.97 6.14 5.95
C GLY A 317 -13.76 5.48 4.81
N ASP A 318 -13.12 5.24 3.65
CA ASP A 318 -13.78 4.72 2.44
C ASP A 318 -13.37 3.28 2.08
N VAL A 319 -12.60 2.63 2.95
CA VAL A 319 -12.07 1.28 2.73
C VAL A 319 -13.21 0.25 2.77
N ARG A 320 -13.23 -0.65 1.77
CA ARG A 320 -14.20 -1.74 1.65
C ARG A 320 -13.61 -3.10 2.00
N SER A 321 -12.32 -3.28 1.77
CA SER A 321 -11.60 -4.51 2.08
C SER A 321 -10.37 -4.19 2.93
N LEU A 322 -10.31 -4.77 4.13
CA LEU A 322 -9.24 -4.53 5.09
C LEU A 322 -8.57 -5.85 5.45
N THR A 323 -7.27 -5.90 5.25
CA THR A 323 -6.42 -7.02 5.68
C THR A 323 -5.50 -6.54 6.79
N LEU A 324 -5.54 -7.19 7.95
CA LEU A 324 -4.65 -6.93 9.08
C LEU A 324 -3.87 -8.20 9.41
N SER A 325 -2.55 -8.12 9.28
CA SER A 325 -1.61 -9.16 9.67
C SER A 325 -0.61 -8.58 10.66
N ILE A 326 -0.28 -9.36 11.69
CA ILE A 326 0.73 -9.01 12.67
C ILE A 326 1.74 -10.14 12.75
N GLN A 327 2.99 -9.86 12.43
CA GLN A 327 4.04 -10.87 12.39
C GLN A 327 4.29 -11.44 13.79
N GLU A 328 4.34 -12.77 13.91
CA GLU A 328 4.85 -13.42 15.11
C GLU A 328 6.37 -13.22 15.16
N GLY A 329 6.86 -12.46 16.15
CA GLY A 329 8.30 -12.34 16.37
C GLY A 329 8.91 -13.73 16.53
N TRP A 330 9.97 -14.02 15.76
CA TRP A 330 10.56 -15.37 15.63
C TRP A 330 11.06 -15.99 16.95
N LEU A 331 11.17 -15.19 18.02
CA LEU A 331 11.79 -15.60 19.28
C LEU A 331 10.83 -15.89 20.44
N GLY A 332 9.51 -15.86 20.26
CA GLY A 332 8.57 -16.31 21.30
C GLY A 332 8.63 -15.51 22.62
N VAL A 333 9.24 -14.32 22.62
CA VAL A 333 9.29 -13.42 23.77
C VAL A 333 8.20 -12.36 23.60
N GLY A 334 6.97 -12.76 23.90
CA GLY A 334 5.79 -11.88 23.89
C GLY A 334 4.63 -12.42 23.06
N ASN A 335 4.04 -13.53 23.49
CA ASN A 335 2.83 -14.14 22.90
C ASN A 335 1.55 -13.30 23.05
N GLN A 336 1.64 -11.97 23.09
CA GLN A 336 0.48 -11.13 23.27
C GLN A 336 -0.04 -10.67 21.92
N ARG A 337 -0.95 -11.47 21.35
CA ARG A 337 -1.73 -11.09 20.18
C ARG A 337 -2.46 -9.78 20.45
N VAL A 338 -2.49 -8.93 19.44
CA VAL A 338 -3.23 -7.68 19.51
C VAL A 338 -4.71 -8.01 19.56
N LYS A 339 -5.38 -7.39 20.54
CA LYS A 339 -6.82 -7.49 20.70
C LYS A 339 -7.46 -6.29 20.02
N VAL A 340 -8.37 -6.56 19.09
CA VAL A 340 -9.14 -5.55 18.36
C VAL A 340 -10.60 -5.63 18.78
N ASP A 341 -11.15 -4.51 19.23
CA ASP A 341 -12.57 -4.39 19.56
C ASP A 341 -13.35 -4.03 18.29
N LEU A 342 -14.17 -4.95 17.78
CA LEU A 342 -14.97 -4.68 16.59
C LEU A 342 -15.95 -3.50 16.78
N SER A 343 -16.33 -3.21 18.03
CA SER A 343 -17.18 -2.05 18.33
C SER A 343 -16.42 -0.72 18.14
N GLU A 344 -15.12 -0.68 18.38
CA GLU A 344 -14.29 0.51 18.13
C GLU A 344 -13.72 0.53 16.70
N LEU A 345 -13.61 -0.63 16.04
CA LEU A 345 -13.19 -0.72 14.63
C LEU A 345 -14.30 -0.26 13.65
N ALA A 346 -15.55 -0.66 13.88
CA ALA A 346 -16.69 -0.30 13.02
C ALA A 346 -16.82 1.22 12.71
N PRO A 347 -16.64 2.16 13.66
CA PRO A 347 -16.62 3.60 13.34
C PRO A 347 -15.42 4.05 12.51
N CYS A 348 -14.29 3.34 12.57
CA CYS A 348 -13.08 3.68 11.84
C CYS A 348 -13.15 3.29 10.36
N VAL A 349 -13.86 2.20 10.05
CA VAL A 349 -14.04 1.64 8.69
C VAL A 349 -15.54 1.37 8.42
N PRO A 350 -16.38 2.42 8.32
CA PRO A 350 -17.84 2.27 8.30
C PRO A 350 -18.38 1.57 7.03
N HIS A 351 -17.61 1.59 5.94
CA HIS A 351 -17.97 1.03 4.64
C HIS A 351 -17.34 -0.35 4.38
N LEU A 352 -16.75 -0.98 5.40
CA LEU A 352 -16.10 -2.27 5.26
C LEU A 352 -17.09 -3.38 4.90
N GLU A 353 -16.75 -4.13 3.86
CA GLU A 353 -17.47 -5.31 3.38
C GLU A 353 -16.66 -6.59 3.61
N GLU A 354 -15.34 -6.52 3.57
CA GLU A 354 -14.41 -7.65 3.71
C GLU A 354 -13.38 -7.37 4.80
N LEU A 355 -13.21 -8.30 5.74
CA LEU A 355 -12.22 -8.23 6.81
C LEU A 355 -11.39 -9.53 6.85
N HIS A 356 -10.09 -9.41 6.63
CA HIS A 356 -9.14 -10.51 6.71
C HIS A 356 -8.17 -10.26 7.87
N LEU A 357 -8.06 -11.22 8.78
CA LEU A 357 -7.27 -11.11 10.00
C LEU A 357 -6.29 -12.27 10.08
N GLN A 358 -5.03 -11.97 10.34
CA GLN A 358 -4.01 -12.98 10.64
C GLN A 358 -3.29 -12.63 11.94
N ASN A 359 -3.25 -13.59 12.87
CA ASN A 359 -2.62 -13.43 14.19
C ASN A 359 -3.19 -12.24 15.03
N VAL A 360 -4.48 -11.96 14.85
CA VAL A 360 -5.23 -10.93 15.59
C VAL A 360 -6.36 -11.59 16.38
N THR A 361 -6.54 -11.17 17.63
CA THR A 361 -7.68 -11.57 18.46
C THR A 361 -8.79 -10.53 18.37
N ILE A 362 -10.03 -10.94 18.18
CA ILE A 362 -11.18 -10.02 18.12
C ILE A 362 -12.11 -10.20 19.31
N PHE A 363 -12.76 -9.12 19.70
CA PHE A 363 -13.83 -9.14 20.69
C PHE A 363 -14.82 -8.01 20.45
N VAL A 364 -15.94 -8.02 21.19
CA VAL A 364 -16.92 -6.94 21.21
C VAL A 364 -17.14 -6.52 22.65
N ALA A 365 -16.62 -5.36 23.07
CA ALA A 365 -16.83 -4.88 24.43
C ALA A 365 -18.19 -4.22 24.62
N LYS A 366 -18.64 -3.44 23.63
CA LYS A 366 -19.86 -2.63 23.71
C LYS A 366 -20.73 -2.84 22.49
N HIS A 367 -22.05 -2.77 22.70
CA HIS A 367 -22.98 -2.70 21.59
C HIS A 367 -23.10 -1.25 21.16
N ASN A 368 -22.71 -0.92 19.93
CA ASN A 368 -22.90 0.41 19.37
C ASN A 368 -23.74 0.36 18.09
N GLU A 369 -24.35 1.50 17.75
CA GLU A 369 -25.23 1.62 16.58
C GLU A 369 -24.48 1.43 15.25
N LEU A 370 -23.17 1.72 15.22
CA LEU A 370 -22.35 1.57 14.02
C LEU A 370 -22.06 0.10 13.71
N LEU A 371 -21.70 -0.71 14.71
CA LEU A 371 -21.58 -2.16 14.60
C LEU A 371 -22.90 -2.79 14.15
N ARG A 372 -24.04 -2.32 14.67
CA ARG A 372 -25.37 -2.79 14.23
C ARG A 372 -25.64 -2.55 12.74
N ARG A 373 -25.09 -1.48 12.18
CA ARG A 373 -25.26 -1.09 10.76
C ARG A 373 -24.13 -1.54 9.87
N TRP A 374 -23.08 -2.14 10.44
CA TRP A 374 -21.87 -2.52 9.74
C TRP A 374 -22.17 -3.62 8.72
N GLY A 375 -21.86 -3.33 7.46
CA GLY A 375 -22.25 -4.14 6.30
C GLY A 375 -21.25 -5.23 5.94
N LEU A 376 -20.64 -5.86 6.94
CA LEU A 376 -19.62 -6.90 6.73
C LEU A 376 -20.24 -8.14 6.07
N LYS A 377 -19.65 -8.57 4.95
CA LYS A 377 -20.06 -9.72 4.11
C LYS A 377 -19.10 -10.89 4.19
N THR A 378 -17.80 -10.60 4.32
CA THR A 378 -16.74 -11.61 4.41
C THR A 378 -15.89 -11.36 5.64
N LEU A 379 -15.67 -12.40 6.44
CA LEU A 379 -14.74 -12.41 7.56
C LEU A 379 -13.83 -13.63 7.44
N GLU A 380 -12.53 -13.40 7.30
CA GLU A 380 -11.52 -14.45 7.30
C GLU A 380 -10.57 -14.27 8.48
N MET A 381 -10.33 -15.35 9.20
CA MET A 381 -9.43 -15.36 10.34
C MET A 381 -8.45 -16.51 10.23
N TYR A 382 -7.17 -16.18 10.17
CA TYR A 382 -6.07 -17.12 10.12
C TYR A 382 -5.32 -17.11 11.44
N GLU A 383 -5.01 -18.31 11.93
CA GLU A 383 -4.31 -18.52 13.21
C GLU A 383 -5.14 -18.00 14.40
N ALA A 384 -6.46 -18.21 14.37
CA ALA A 384 -7.38 -17.85 15.44
C ALA A 384 -7.36 -18.92 16.55
N ASP A 385 -6.39 -18.83 17.46
CA ASP A 385 -6.17 -19.77 18.57
C ASP A 385 -6.73 -19.23 19.90
N ASP A 386 -7.84 -18.51 19.87
CA ASP A 386 -8.47 -18.01 21.09
C ASP A 386 -9.99 -18.16 21.09
N ALA A 387 -10.56 -18.41 22.28
CA ALA A 387 -11.98 -18.65 22.44
C ALA A 387 -12.82 -17.35 22.33
N ASP A 388 -12.22 -16.19 22.60
CA ASP A 388 -12.90 -14.89 22.55
C ASP A 388 -13.27 -14.53 21.10
N SER A 389 -12.36 -14.79 20.16
CA SER A 389 -12.56 -14.63 18.73
C SER A 389 -13.67 -15.54 18.21
N LEU A 390 -13.66 -16.82 18.60
CA LEU A 390 -14.70 -17.78 18.21
C LEU A 390 -16.08 -17.40 18.78
N ASP A 391 -16.14 -16.97 20.04
CA ASP A 391 -17.38 -16.48 20.66
C ASP A 391 -17.90 -15.24 19.92
N THR A 392 -17.00 -14.33 19.54
CA THR A 392 -17.33 -13.12 18.79
C THR A 392 -17.87 -13.46 17.39
N CYS A 393 -17.24 -14.37 16.66
CA CYS A 393 -17.75 -14.87 15.38
C CYS A 393 -19.15 -15.48 15.52
N LEU A 394 -19.38 -16.28 16.56
CA LEU A 394 -20.71 -16.84 16.83
C LEU A 394 -21.74 -15.74 17.13
N ARG A 395 -21.39 -14.69 17.88
CA ARG A 395 -22.28 -13.53 18.10
C ARG A 395 -22.64 -12.83 16.80
N LEU A 396 -21.68 -12.62 15.89
CA LEU A 396 -21.93 -12.04 14.57
C LEU A 396 -22.92 -12.88 13.73
N LEU A 397 -23.01 -14.19 13.97
CA LEU A 397 -23.93 -15.10 13.28
C LEU A 397 -25.31 -15.22 13.94
N VAL A 398 -25.42 -15.02 15.25
CA VAL A 398 -26.64 -15.30 16.02
C VAL A 398 -27.42 -14.02 16.38
N ASP A 399 -26.74 -12.90 16.59
CA ASP A 399 -27.37 -11.66 17.06
C ASP A 399 -28.14 -10.94 15.94
N LYS A 400 -29.45 -11.17 15.88
CA LYS A 400 -30.36 -10.57 14.89
C LYS A 400 -30.42 -9.04 14.90
N THR A 401 -29.86 -8.38 15.91
CA THR A 401 -29.73 -6.92 15.97
C THR A 401 -28.60 -6.39 15.10
N LEU A 402 -27.66 -7.25 14.70
CA LEU A 402 -26.55 -6.93 13.82
C LEU A 402 -26.95 -7.13 12.35
N ARG A 403 -26.57 -6.16 11.51
CA ARG A 403 -26.68 -6.29 10.04
C ARG A 403 -25.80 -7.41 9.52
N SER A 404 -24.60 -7.57 10.07
CA SER A 404 -23.66 -8.65 9.72
C SER A 404 -24.30 -10.03 9.81
N THR A 405 -25.21 -10.29 10.76
CA THR A 405 -25.93 -11.57 10.83
C THR A 405 -26.75 -11.88 9.57
N ARG A 406 -27.20 -10.86 8.84
CA ARG A 406 -28.04 -11.00 7.64
C ARG A 406 -27.25 -10.91 6.33
N GLU A 407 -26.01 -10.42 6.38
CA GLU A 407 -25.19 -10.11 5.20
C GLU A 407 -23.86 -10.87 5.17
N LEU A 408 -23.36 -11.36 6.32
CA LEU A 408 -22.15 -12.17 6.41
C LEU A 408 -22.40 -13.52 5.73
N SER A 409 -21.95 -13.60 4.49
CA SER A 409 -22.06 -14.75 3.60
C SER A 409 -20.87 -15.67 3.71
N GLU A 410 -19.69 -15.14 3.99
CA GLU A 410 -18.44 -15.91 4.00
C GLU A 410 -17.75 -15.75 5.35
N LEU A 411 -17.51 -16.88 6.02
CA LEU A 411 -16.76 -16.95 7.26
C LEU A 411 -15.70 -18.05 7.16
N GLU A 412 -14.43 -17.68 7.04
CA GLU A 412 -13.32 -18.63 7.06
C GLU A 412 -12.55 -18.52 8.37
N ILE A 413 -12.38 -19.63 9.08
CA ILE A 413 -11.60 -19.67 10.33
C ILE A 413 -10.60 -20.81 10.24
N SER A 414 -9.31 -20.47 10.21
CA SER A 414 -8.22 -21.41 10.37
C SER A 414 -7.75 -21.42 11.83
N VAL A 415 -7.94 -22.55 12.49
CA VAL A 415 -7.52 -22.75 13.89
C VAL A 415 -6.21 -23.54 13.87
N GLY A 416 -5.20 -23.08 14.60
CA GLY A 416 -3.89 -23.71 14.67
C GLY A 416 -3.90 -24.93 15.57
N GLN A 417 -3.57 -24.74 16.86
CA GLN A 417 -3.42 -25.84 17.82
C GLN A 417 -4.61 -25.98 18.79
N LEU A 418 -5.52 -25.00 18.82
CA LEU A 418 -6.53 -24.90 19.87
C LEU A 418 -7.54 -26.05 19.88
N GLU A 419 -7.88 -26.62 18.71
CA GLU A 419 -8.84 -27.73 18.59
C GLU A 419 -8.41 -29.00 19.35
N ARG A 420 -7.09 -29.20 19.48
CA ARG A 420 -6.52 -30.39 20.12
C ARG A 420 -6.61 -30.33 21.64
N LEU A 421 -6.74 -29.13 22.22
CA LEU A 421 -6.57 -28.91 23.66
C LEU A 421 -7.81 -28.35 24.38
N ASN A 422 -8.73 -27.65 23.70
CA ASN A 422 -9.83 -26.95 24.37
C ASN A 422 -11.25 -27.46 23.99
N PRO A 423 -11.98 -28.13 24.91
CA PRO A 423 -13.37 -28.56 24.69
C PRO A 423 -14.35 -27.41 24.42
N LEU A 424 -14.14 -26.23 25.01
CA LEU A 424 -14.99 -25.06 24.81
C LEU A 424 -14.89 -24.53 23.37
N ALA A 425 -13.66 -24.44 22.85
CA ALA A 425 -13.41 -24.04 21.46
C ALA A 425 -14.12 -24.99 20.48
N ARG A 426 -14.09 -26.31 20.76
CA ARG A 426 -14.81 -27.30 19.96
C ARG A 426 -16.33 -27.08 19.98
N GLY A 427 -16.90 -26.74 21.13
CA GLY A 427 -18.31 -26.39 21.25
C GLY A 427 -18.69 -25.19 20.38
N LEU A 428 -17.88 -24.12 20.42
CA LEU A 428 -18.07 -22.91 19.61
C LEU A 428 -17.94 -23.19 18.11
N MET A 429 -16.94 -23.96 17.70
CA MET A 429 -16.76 -24.32 16.29
C MET A 429 -17.93 -25.16 15.75
N ASN A 430 -18.44 -26.10 16.54
CA ASN A 430 -19.63 -26.87 16.16
C ASN A 430 -20.87 -25.97 16.03
N ALA A 431 -21.02 -24.97 16.91
CA ALA A 431 -22.11 -24.00 16.83
C ALA A 431 -22.00 -23.13 15.57
N ILE A 432 -20.80 -22.64 15.23
CA ILE A 432 -20.53 -21.89 13.98
C ILE A 432 -20.84 -22.76 12.76
N SER A 433 -20.43 -24.03 12.78
CA SER A 433 -20.69 -24.98 11.68
C SER A 433 -22.18 -25.24 11.45
N GLY A 434 -23.00 -25.12 12.49
CA GLY A 434 -24.46 -25.24 12.39
C GLY A 434 -25.12 -24.18 11.50
N HIS A 435 -24.42 -23.07 11.22
CA HIS A 435 -24.92 -21.96 10.40
C HIS A 435 -24.54 -22.07 8.91
N ILE A 436 -23.84 -23.13 8.51
CA ILE A 436 -23.46 -23.38 7.10
C ILE A 436 -24.72 -23.71 6.29
N GLY A 437 -24.85 -23.08 5.13
CA GLY A 437 -25.97 -23.27 4.19
C GLY A 437 -27.23 -22.50 4.55
N GLU A 438 -27.22 -21.68 5.62
CA GLU A 438 -28.35 -20.80 5.95
C GLU A 438 -28.56 -19.76 4.85
N PHE A 439 -29.82 -19.59 4.42
CA PHE A 439 -30.19 -18.57 3.45
C PHE A 439 -30.21 -17.19 4.10
N LEU A 440 -29.48 -16.24 3.51
CA LEU A 440 -29.41 -14.87 3.97
C LEU A 440 -30.63 -14.07 3.51
N SER A 441 -31.27 -13.37 4.46
CA SER A 441 -32.51 -12.63 4.20
C SER A 441 -32.36 -11.39 3.31
N VAL A 442 -31.13 -10.88 3.14
CA VAL A 442 -30.86 -9.60 2.45
C VAL A 442 -29.98 -9.79 1.20
N ALA A 443 -29.10 -10.80 1.21
CA ALA A 443 -28.15 -11.03 0.13
C ALA A 443 -28.72 -12.00 -0.93
N LYS A 444 -28.52 -11.67 -2.20
CA LYS A 444 -28.92 -12.50 -3.35
C LYS A 444 -27.68 -13.01 -4.06
N ASP A 445 -27.77 -14.21 -4.62
CA ASP A 445 -26.69 -14.71 -5.47
C ASP A 445 -26.44 -13.77 -6.64
N GLU A 446 -25.18 -13.54 -6.99
CA GLU A 446 -24.83 -12.75 -8.17
C GLU A 446 -25.03 -13.55 -9.46
N PHE A 447 -25.72 -12.95 -10.44
CA PHE A 447 -25.94 -13.60 -11.73
C PHE A 447 -24.59 -13.94 -12.38
N PRO A 448 -24.34 -15.22 -12.75
CA PRO A 448 -23.06 -15.62 -13.31
C PRO A 448 -22.69 -14.75 -14.51
N SER A 449 -21.43 -14.31 -14.58
CA SER A 449 -20.95 -13.40 -15.63
C SER A 449 -21.18 -13.94 -17.04
N ALA A 450 -21.08 -15.26 -17.23
CA ALA A 450 -21.39 -15.93 -18.50
C ALA A 450 -22.87 -15.76 -18.89
N SER A 451 -23.78 -15.92 -17.93
CA SER A 451 -25.21 -15.73 -18.15
C SER A 451 -25.56 -14.26 -18.41
N LYS A 452 -24.89 -13.32 -17.72
CA LYS A 452 -25.00 -11.87 -18.02
C LYS A 452 -24.54 -11.55 -19.44
N ALA A 453 -23.42 -12.13 -19.87
CA ALA A 453 -22.85 -11.93 -21.20
C ALA A 453 -23.75 -12.47 -22.33
N VAL A 454 -24.35 -13.65 -22.14
CA VAL A 454 -25.34 -14.22 -23.07
C VAL A 454 -26.59 -13.33 -23.17
N MET A 455 -27.08 -12.81 -22.04
CA MET A 455 -28.18 -11.84 -22.05
C MET A 455 -27.84 -10.58 -22.85
N ILE A 456 -26.65 -10.01 -22.64
CA ILE A 456 -26.19 -8.80 -23.33
C ILE A 456 -25.99 -9.07 -24.83
N SER A 457 -25.49 -10.26 -25.22
CA SER A 457 -25.30 -10.60 -26.64
C SER A 457 -26.64 -10.70 -27.38
N VAL A 458 -27.67 -11.28 -26.77
CA VAL A 458 -29.03 -11.34 -27.33
C VAL A 458 -29.60 -9.93 -27.54
N VAL A 459 -29.29 -8.99 -26.64
CA VAL A 459 -29.74 -7.60 -26.75
C VAL A 459 -28.94 -6.82 -27.82
N ASN A 460 -27.64 -7.07 -27.95
CA ASN A 460 -26.77 -6.36 -28.89
C ASN A 460 -26.85 -6.86 -30.34
N ASP A 461 -27.13 -8.14 -30.59
CA ASP A 461 -27.38 -8.65 -31.96
C ASP A 461 -28.70 -8.12 -32.56
N CYS A 462 -29.55 -7.49 -31.77
CA CYS A 462 -30.79 -6.86 -32.21
C CYS A 462 -30.56 -5.45 -32.78
N HIS A 463 -29.86 -5.33 -33.91
CA HIS A 463 -29.79 -4.09 -34.70
C HIS A 463 -31.05 -3.81 -35.54
N SER A 464 -32.19 -4.47 -35.25
CA SER A 464 -33.47 -4.17 -35.89
C SER A 464 -34.44 -3.50 -34.90
N PRO A 465 -35.28 -2.54 -35.36
CA PRO A 465 -36.13 -1.71 -34.50
C PRO A 465 -37.32 -2.46 -33.86
N GLN A 466 -37.36 -3.79 -33.95
CA GLN A 466 -38.35 -4.62 -33.28
C GLN A 466 -37.76 -5.18 -31.98
N SER A 467 -38.15 -4.54 -30.87
CA SER A 467 -37.85 -4.82 -29.46
C SER A 467 -37.22 -6.18 -29.15
N SER A 468 -36.03 -6.16 -28.55
CA SER A 468 -35.33 -7.28 -27.89
C SER A 468 -36.20 -8.09 -26.90
N LEU A 469 -37.36 -7.57 -26.50
CA LEU A 469 -38.40 -8.24 -25.71
C LEU A 469 -39.00 -9.49 -26.38
N GLN A 470 -38.93 -9.62 -27.72
CA GLN A 470 -39.55 -10.75 -28.43
C GLN A 470 -38.78 -12.07 -28.27
N TYR A 471 -37.50 -11.99 -27.88
CA TYR A 471 -36.62 -13.15 -27.67
C TYR A 471 -36.56 -13.59 -26.21
N ILE A 472 -37.22 -12.85 -25.30
CA ILE A 472 -37.35 -13.22 -23.89
C ILE A 472 -38.61 -14.07 -23.75
N ASP A 473 -38.45 -15.38 -23.83
CA ASP A 473 -39.56 -16.32 -23.64
C ASP A 473 -39.81 -16.63 -22.15
N ALA A 474 -40.86 -17.40 -21.89
CA ALA A 474 -41.24 -17.79 -20.52
C ALA A 474 -40.15 -18.60 -19.80
N SER A 475 -39.32 -19.34 -20.53
CA SER A 475 -38.24 -20.16 -19.98
C SER A 475 -37.08 -19.27 -19.50
N ILE A 476 -36.70 -18.28 -20.31
CA ILE A 476 -35.69 -17.28 -19.95
C ILE A 476 -36.18 -16.43 -18.76
N LEU A 477 -37.44 -15.98 -18.77
CA LEU A 477 -38.04 -15.28 -17.63
C LEU A 477 -38.04 -16.14 -16.37
N THR A 478 -38.38 -17.43 -16.49
CA THR A 478 -38.36 -18.35 -15.35
C THR A 478 -36.95 -18.48 -14.78
N LEU A 479 -35.92 -18.63 -15.62
CA LEU A 479 -34.53 -18.65 -15.17
C LEU A 479 -34.10 -17.34 -14.50
N ILE A 480 -34.50 -16.18 -15.05
CA ILE A 480 -34.23 -14.87 -14.43
C ILE A 480 -34.94 -14.75 -13.09
N PHE A 481 -36.20 -15.15 -12.99
CA PHE A 481 -36.99 -15.03 -11.75
C PHE A 481 -36.56 -16.05 -10.69
N GLU A 482 -36.30 -17.31 -11.07
CA GLU A 482 -35.75 -18.33 -10.18
C GLU A 482 -34.39 -17.87 -9.64
N PHE A 483 -33.54 -17.30 -10.48
CA PHE A 483 -32.25 -16.79 -10.05
C PHE A 483 -32.37 -15.50 -9.21
N ALA A 484 -33.18 -14.53 -9.63
CA ALA A 484 -33.44 -13.30 -8.88
C ALA A 484 -34.12 -13.56 -7.52
N ALA A 485 -34.67 -14.76 -7.33
CA ALA A 485 -35.22 -15.26 -6.08
C ALA A 485 -34.24 -16.11 -5.26
N ARG A 486 -33.04 -16.45 -5.76
CA ARG A 486 -32.03 -17.17 -4.97
C ARG A 486 -31.38 -16.24 -3.96
N ALA A 487 -31.74 -16.46 -2.71
CA ALA A 487 -31.03 -15.91 -1.56
C ALA A 487 -29.63 -16.54 -1.47
N GLN A 488 -28.63 -15.72 -1.19
CA GLN A 488 -27.26 -16.18 -0.99
C GLN A 488 -27.21 -17.10 0.23
N GLN A 489 -26.47 -18.21 0.10
CA GLN A 489 -26.24 -19.13 1.21
C GLN A 489 -24.96 -18.75 1.95
N ARG A 490 -24.99 -18.87 3.27
CA ARG A 490 -23.80 -18.70 4.09
C ARG A 490 -22.84 -19.88 3.90
N SER A 491 -21.60 -19.61 3.56
CA SER A 491 -20.50 -20.55 3.65
C SER A 491 -19.67 -20.23 4.89
N ALA A 492 -19.48 -21.23 5.75
CA ALA A 492 -18.49 -21.17 6.81
C ALA A 492 -17.51 -22.33 6.65
N TRP A 493 -16.22 -22.03 6.65
CA TRP A 493 -15.16 -23.02 6.55
C TRP A 493 -14.33 -23.01 7.83
N LEU A 494 -14.16 -24.21 8.39
CA LEU A 494 -13.23 -24.46 9.48
C LEU A 494 -12.09 -25.30 8.94
N LEU A 495 -10.88 -24.74 9.02
CA LEU A 495 -9.67 -25.39 8.54
C LEU A 495 -8.84 -25.85 9.74
N ASN A 496 -8.80 -27.17 9.96
CA ASN A 496 -8.04 -27.83 11.05
C ASN A 496 -6.53 -27.94 10.76
N SER A 497 -6.10 -27.36 9.64
CA SER A 497 -4.71 -27.35 9.23
C SER A 497 -4.47 -26.04 8.51
N ASN A 498 -3.42 -25.34 8.91
CA ASN A 498 -2.86 -24.19 8.22
C ASN A 498 -2.83 -24.52 6.72
N PRO A 499 -3.75 -23.97 5.89
CA PRO A 499 -3.87 -24.36 4.49
C PRO A 499 -2.61 -23.89 3.78
N ARG A 500 -1.56 -24.74 3.78
CA ARG A 500 -0.24 -24.53 3.19
C ARG A 500 0.10 -23.05 2.99
N LYS A 501 0.36 -22.28 4.05
CA LYS A 501 0.81 -20.87 3.91
C LYS A 501 0.08 -20.18 2.74
N ARG A 502 -1.25 -20.06 2.77
CA ARG A 502 -1.87 -18.88 2.14
C ARG A 502 -1.37 -17.69 2.96
N LYS A 503 -0.07 -17.39 2.86
CA LYS A 503 0.49 -16.11 3.25
C LYS A 503 -0.41 -15.13 2.54
N LEU A 504 -1.04 -14.23 3.29
CA LEU A 504 -1.60 -13.02 2.72
C LEU A 504 -0.56 -12.53 1.71
N HIS A 505 -0.93 -12.61 0.43
CA HIS A 505 0.04 -12.52 -0.66
C HIS A 505 0.40 -11.05 -0.81
N PHE A 506 1.32 -10.59 0.04
CA PHE A 506 2.00 -9.32 -0.15
C PHE A 506 2.81 -9.48 -1.44
N CYS A 507 2.30 -8.99 -2.57
CA CYS A 507 2.94 -9.10 -3.89
C CYS A 507 3.33 -10.52 -4.38
N GLY A 508 2.79 -11.61 -3.82
CA GLY A 508 3.28 -12.95 -4.12
C GLY A 508 4.65 -13.29 -3.48
N TRP A 509 5.08 -12.52 -2.49
CA TRP A 509 6.25 -12.81 -1.68
C TRP A 509 5.99 -13.99 -0.74
N ASN A 510 6.66 -15.10 -1.03
CA ASN A 510 7.03 -16.06 -0.01
C ASN A 510 8.28 -15.50 0.68
N SER A 511 8.15 -14.91 1.88
CA SER A 511 9.33 -14.65 2.73
C SER A 511 10.20 -15.93 2.80
N SER A 512 11.45 -15.75 2.38
CA SER A 512 12.53 -16.72 2.13
C SER A 512 12.39 -17.61 0.87
N PRO A 513 13.26 -17.45 -0.16
CA PRO A 513 13.81 -18.63 -0.81
C PRO A 513 14.69 -19.29 0.25
N SER A 514 14.13 -20.21 1.02
CA SER A 514 14.96 -21.25 1.62
C SER A 514 15.68 -21.88 0.44
N PHE A 515 16.96 -21.58 0.28
CA PHE A 515 17.89 -22.37 -0.50
C PHE A 515 17.71 -23.81 -0.02
N MET A 516 16.91 -24.59 -0.74
CA MET A 516 17.12 -26.02 -0.77
C MET A 516 18.41 -26.20 -1.54
N TYR A 517 19.53 -26.28 -0.80
CA TYR A 517 20.60 -27.17 -1.19
C TYR A 517 19.98 -28.54 -1.45
N PHE A 518 19.82 -28.88 -2.72
CA PHE A 518 19.93 -30.26 -3.16
C PHE A 518 21.23 -30.33 -3.95
N GLU A 519 22.07 -31.29 -3.58
CA GLU A 519 23.35 -31.64 -4.20
C GLU A 519 23.31 -31.70 -5.73
#